data_AF-A0A3B8VQ86-F1
#
_entry.id   AF-A0A3B8VQ86-F1
#
_cell.length_a   1.000
_cell.length_b   1.000
_cell.length_c   1.000
_cell.angle_alpha   90.00
_cell.angle_beta   90.00
_cell.angle_gamma   90.00
#
_symmetry.space_group_name_H-M   'P 1'
#
loop_
_entity.id
_entity.type
_entity.pdbx_description
1 polymer ?
#
loop_
_entity_poly.entity_id
_entity_poly.type
_entity_poly.pdbx_seq_one_letter_code
_entity_poly.pdbx_strand_id
1 'polypeptide(L)'
;MNHMLDIDQLLETSKEEFGRYDWDGTFAEYLEMVREDPSVSRLSHRLIYDAILDQGVEESPFGDPIYTLFKDKIYGQDEGLRRIIEYFGSASRRLEIRKRILLLLGPPASGKSSVVTLIK
;
A
#
# COMPACT_ATOMS: atom_id res chain seq x y z
N MET A 1 -37.19 -4.62 -15.82
CA MET A 1 -35.87 -4.78 -16.48
C MET A 1 -34.83 -4.92 -15.40
N ASN A 2 -33.96 -5.93 -15.55
CA ASN A 2 -33.20 -6.63 -14.52
C ASN A 2 -32.28 -5.74 -13.65
N HIS A 3 -32.43 -5.85 -12.33
CA HIS A 3 -31.44 -5.42 -11.33
C HIS A 3 -30.49 -6.56 -10.92
N MET A 4 -30.45 -7.65 -11.70
CA MET A 4 -29.70 -8.88 -11.44
C MET A 4 -28.29 -8.87 -12.05
N LEU A 5 -27.77 -7.69 -12.38
CA LEU A 5 -26.43 -7.49 -12.98
C LEU A 5 -25.37 -7.08 -11.96
N ASP A 6 -25.71 -6.80 -10.70
CA ASP A 6 -24.82 -6.03 -9.82
C ASP A 6 -24.03 -6.87 -8.79
N ILE A 7 -24.55 -8.00 -8.33
CA ILE A 7 -23.86 -8.84 -7.33
C ILE A 7 -22.92 -9.84 -7.99
N ASP A 8 -23.37 -10.51 -9.05
CA ASP A 8 -22.55 -11.53 -9.73
C ASP A 8 -21.31 -10.89 -10.37
N GLN A 9 -21.45 -9.69 -10.98
CA GLN A 9 -20.30 -8.94 -11.50
C GLN A 9 -19.33 -8.49 -10.40
N LEU A 10 -19.84 -8.09 -9.23
CA LEU A 10 -19.00 -7.71 -8.09
C LEU A 10 -18.24 -8.92 -7.52
N LEU A 11 -18.89 -10.09 -7.48
CA LEU A 11 -18.27 -11.34 -7.06
C LEU A 11 -17.24 -11.84 -8.07
N GLU A 12 -17.51 -11.74 -9.37
CA GLU A 12 -16.58 -12.07 -10.44
C GLU A 12 -15.33 -11.17 -10.36
N THR A 13 -15.53 -9.85 -10.28
CA THR A 13 -14.44 -8.86 -10.15
C THR A 13 -13.60 -9.11 -8.89
N SER A 14 -14.25 -9.44 -7.76
CA SER A 14 -13.56 -9.80 -6.52
C SER A 14 -12.71 -11.07 -6.71
N LYS A 15 -13.26 -12.12 -7.34
CA LYS A 15 -12.52 -13.36 -7.61
C LYS A 15 -11.36 -13.17 -8.57
N GLU A 16 -11.54 -12.39 -9.64
CA GLU A 16 -10.49 -12.05 -10.61
C GLU A 16 -9.34 -11.27 -9.95
N GLU A 17 -9.67 -10.32 -9.07
CA GLU A 17 -8.67 -9.56 -8.30
C GLU A 17 -7.94 -10.43 -7.26
N PHE A 18 -8.62 -11.42 -6.67
CA PHE A 18 -8.00 -12.39 -5.75
C PHE A 18 -7.03 -13.35 -6.47
N GLY A 19 -7.43 -13.93 -7.60
CA GLY A 19 -6.62 -14.92 -8.32
C GLY A 19 -5.41 -14.33 -9.06
N ARG A 20 -5.33 -13.00 -9.19
CA ARG A 20 -4.28 -12.31 -9.95
C ARG A 20 -2.88 -12.40 -9.33
N TYR A 21 -2.79 -12.68 -8.02
CA TYR A 21 -1.54 -12.75 -7.27
C TYR A 21 -1.38 -14.07 -6.49
N ASP A 22 -2.17 -15.10 -6.81
CA ASP A 22 -2.07 -16.39 -6.14
C ASP A 22 -0.81 -17.15 -6.59
N TRP A 23 0.05 -17.44 -5.63
CA TRP A 23 1.12 -18.41 -5.77
C TRP A 23 0.68 -19.70 -5.09
N ASP A 24 0.75 -20.81 -5.81
CA ASP A 24 0.50 -22.15 -5.28
C ASP A 24 1.80 -22.97 -5.36
N GLY A 25 2.11 -23.67 -4.27
CA GLY A 25 3.33 -24.45 -4.17
C GLY A 25 3.57 -24.97 -2.75
N THR A 26 4.53 -25.87 -2.64
CA THR A 26 5.00 -26.42 -1.38
C THR A 26 5.89 -25.42 -0.63
N PHE A 27 5.98 -25.57 0.69
CA PHE A 27 6.91 -24.76 1.49
C PHE A 27 8.37 -24.89 1.02
N ALA A 28 8.76 -26.04 0.45
CA ALA A 28 10.09 -26.23 -0.11
C ALA A 28 10.34 -25.34 -1.33
N GLU A 29 9.37 -25.24 -2.24
CA GLU A 29 9.45 -24.34 -3.41
C GLU A 29 9.50 -22.87 -2.98
N TYR A 30 8.72 -22.48 -1.96
CA TYR A 30 8.82 -21.14 -1.39
C TYR A 30 10.22 -20.85 -0.82
N LEU A 31 10.83 -21.79 -0.10
CA LEU A 31 12.18 -21.61 0.45
C LEU A 31 13.25 -21.50 -0.64
N GLU A 32 13.11 -22.24 -1.74
CA GLU A 32 13.99 -22.09 -2.91
C GLU A 32 13.83 -20.69 -3.51
N MET A 33 12.60 -20.18 -3.68
CA MET A 33 12.37 -18.80 -4.14
C MET A 33 13.00 -17.75 -3.22
N VAL A 34 12.88 -17.92 -1.89
CA VAL A 34 13.51 -17.01 -0.92
C VAL A 34 15.03 -17.12 -0.94
N ARG A 35 15.58 -18.30 -1.27
CA ARG A 35 17.02 -18.49 -1.42
C ARG A 35 17.55 -17.77 -2.66
N GLU A 36 16.80 -17.80 -3.76
CA GLU A 36 17.12 -17.09 -5.01
C GLU A 36 16.95 -15.59 -4.88
N ASP A 37 15.83 -15.15 -4.30
CA ASP A 37 15.55 -13.75 -3.99
C ASP A 37 15.05 -13.59 -2.54
N PRO A 38 15.93 -13.17 -1.61
CA PRO A 38 15.54 -12.90 -0.23
C PRO A 38 14.44 -11.83 -0.09
N SER A 39 14.22 -10.98 -1.10
CA SER A 39 13.18 -9.95 -1.09
C SER A 39 11.77 -10.54 -1.02
N VAL A 40 11.58 -11.79 -1.46
CA VAL A 40 10.30 -12.52 -1.38
C VAL A 40 9.81 -12.66 0.07
N SER A 41 10.74 -12.71 1.04
CA SER A 41 10.45 -12.84 2.48
C SER A 41 10.38 -11.50 3.24
N ARG A 42 10.36 -10.35 2.53
CA ARG A 42 10.37 -9.03 3.17
C ARG A 42 9.05 -8.72 3.87
N LEU A 43 9.10 -7.84 4.86
CA LEU A 43 7.92 -7.41 5.62
C LEU A 43 6.90 -6.70 4.70
N SER A 44 5.61 -6.87 4.97
CA SER A 44 4.53 -6.12 4.29
C SER A 44 4.71 -4.60 4.39
N HIS A 45 5.22 -4.10 5.52
CA HIS A 45 5.54 -2.67 5.64
C HIS A 45 6.65 -2.23 4.69
N ARG A 46 7.61 -3.11 4.40
CA ARG A 46 8.66 -2.84 3.43
C ARG A 46 8.12 -2.89 2.00
N LEU A 47 7.27 -3.87 1.70
CA LEU A 47 6.56 -3.93 0.41
C LEU A 47 5.83 -2.62 0.12
N ILE A 48 5.04 -2.13 1.07
CA ILE A 48 4.28 -0.88 0.92
C ILE A 48 5.22 0.33 0.81
N TYR A 49 6.24 0.42 1.67
CA TYR A 49 7.18 1.53 1.64
C TYR A 49 7.92 1.63 0.31
N ASP A 50 8.49 0.51 -0.15
CA ASP A 50 9.21 0.42 -1.41
C ASP A 50 8.28 0.77 -2.57
N ALA A 51 7.06 0.21 -2.61
CA ALA A 51 6.06 0.49 -3.66
C ALA A 51 5.70 1.99 -3.77
N ILE A 52 5.61 2.70 -2.64
CA ILE A 52 5.34 4.13 -2.64
C ILE A 52 6.54 4.91 -3.18
N LEU A 53 7.75 4.55 -2.78
CA LEU A 53 8.97 5.23 -3.22
C LEU A 53 9.30 4.95 -4.70
N ASP A 54 8.96 3.77 -5.20
CA ASP A 54 9.18 3.36 -6.59
C ASP A 54 8.36 4.22 -7.58
N GLN A 55 7.28 4.86 -7.12
CA GLN A 55 6.54 5.87 -7.91
C GLN A 55 7.30 7.20 -8.07
N GLY A 56 8.37 7.40 -7.29
CA GLY A 56 9.20 8.60 -7.29
C GLY A 56 8.86 9.56 -6.15
N VAL A 57 9.89 10.28 -5.70
CA VAL A 57 9.79 11.36 -4.71
C VAL A 57 10.42 12.62 -5.30
N GLU A 58 9.64 13.67 -5.40
CA GLU A 58 10.10 15.00 -5.79
C GLU A 58 10.35 15.86 -4.53
N GLU A 59 11.09 16.95 -4.68
CA GLU A 59 11.27 17.94 -3.60
C GLU A 59 10.44 19.19 -3.91
N SER A 60 9.71 19.68 -2.92
CA SER A 60 9.03 20.96 -3.00
C SER A 60 10.05 22.12 -3.03
N PRO A 61 9.65 23.34 -3.43
CA PRO A 61 10.51 24.52 -3.32
C PRO A 61 11.01 24.82 -1.90
N PHE A 62 10.39 24.23 -0.88
CA PHE A 62 10.76 24.37 0.53
C PHE A 62 11.61 23.20 1.04
N GLY A 63 11.94 22.22 0.18
CA GLY A 63 12.72 21.02 0.51
C GLY A 63 11.92 19.88 1.12
N ASP A 64 10.58 19.98 1.14
CA ASP A 64 9.72 18.90 1.63
C ASP A 64 9.55 17.80 0.57
N PRO A 65 9.54 16.51 0.96
CA PRO A 65 9.28 15.43 0.01
C PRO A 65 7.84 15.44 -0.48
N ILE A 66 7.66 15.37 -1.79
CA ILE A 66 6.39 15.19 -2.49
C ILE A 66 6.39 13.77 -3.07
N TYR A 67 5.56 12.90 -2.51
CA TYR A 67 5.43 11.52 -3.00
C TYR A 67 4.53 11.49 -4.24
N THR A 68 5.11 11.13 -5.39
CA THR A 68 4.47 11.18 -6.70
C THR A 68 3.19 10.34 -6.77
N LEU A 69 3.11 9.27 -5.98
CA LEU A 69 1.91 8.44 -5.84
C LEU A 69 0.63 9.26 -5.55
N PHE A 70 0.76 10.30 -4.71
CA PHE A 70 -0.35 11.15 -4.27
C PHE A 70 -0.44 12.49 -5.02
N LYS A 71 0.60 12.82 -5.81
CA LYS A 71 0.65 14.05 -6.60
C LYS A 71 -0.57 14.12 -7.52
N ASP A 72 -1.14 15.31 -7.60
CA ASP A 72 -2.36 15.64 -8.34
C ASP A 72 -3.65 14.89 -7.93
N LYS A 73 -3.60 14.06 -6.88
CA LYS A 73 -4.73 13.25 -6.39
C LYS A 73 -5.16 13.61 -4.98
N ILE A 74 -4.21 13.98 -4.11
CA ILE A 74 -4.44 14.38 -2.73
C ILE A 74 -3.78 15.74 -2.52
N TYR A 75 -4.54 16.69 -1.94
CA TYR A 75 -4.08 18.06 -1.74
C TYR A 75 -4.25 18.49 -0.28
N GLY A 76 -3.31 19.29 0.23
CA GLY A 76 -3.38 19.88 1.57
C GLY A 76 -3.27 18.87 2.73
N GLN A 77 -2.73 17.68 2.45
CA GLN A 77 -2.51 16.62 3.45
C GLN A 77 -1.03 16.20 3.51
N ASP A 78 -0.11 17.05 3.05
CA ASP A 78 1.31 16.73 2.89
C ASP A 78 1.95 16.24 4.20
N GLU A 79 1.61 16.88 5.32
CA GLU A 79 2.10 16.47 6.64
C GLU A 79 1.54 15.09 7.07
N GLY A 80 0.26 14.85 6.82
CA GLY A 80 -0.38 13.57 7.12
C GLY A 80 0.19 12.43 6.28
N LEU A 81 0.38 12.67 4.98
CA LEU A 81 1.02 11.74 4.06
C LEU A 81 2.45 11.45 4.51
N ARG A 82 3.24 12.47 4.82
CA ARG A 82 4.62 12.29 5.32
C ARG A 82 4.68 11.38 6.55
N ARG A 83 3.81 11.59 7.54
CA ARG A 83 3.74 10.75 8.74
C ARG A 83 3.37 9.29 8.43
N ILE A 84 2.48 9.06 7.46
CA ILE A 84 2.15 7.69 6.99
C ILE A 84 3.38 7.03 6.37
N ILE A 85 4.12 7.75 5.52
CA ILE A 85 5.31 7.20 4.87
C ILE A 85 6.44 6.96 5.89
N GLU A 86 6.64 7.87 6.83
CA GLU A 86 7.59 7.71 7.94
C GLU A 86 7.25 6.50 8.82
N TYR A 87 5.96 6.23 9.06
CA TYR A 87 5.51 5.03 9.74
C TYR A 87 5.95 3.77 8.98
N PHE A 88 5.64 3.67 7.67
CA PHE A 88 6.01 2.50 6.87
C PHE A 88 7.53 2.34 6.75
N GLY A 89 8.27 3.44 6.56
CA GLY A 89 9.73 3.42 6.53
C GLY A 89 10.35 2.99 7.87
N SER A 90 9.75 3.39 8.99
CA SER A 90 10.22 2.95 10.31
C SER A 90 9.86 1.49 10.58
N ALA A 91 8.66 1.06 10.18
CA ALA A 91 8.19 -0.31 10.33
C ALA A 91 8.94 -1.29 9.41
N SER A 92 9.37 -0.86 8.21
CA SER A 92 10.17 -1.66 7.27
C SER A 92 11.55 -2.03 7.81
N ARG A 93 12.12 -1.19 8.69
CA ARG A 93 13.39 -1.42 9.41
C ARG A 93 13.26 -2.32 10.65
N ARG A 94 12.16 -3.07 10.78
CA ARG A 94 11.93 -3.99 11.91
C ARG A 94 11.89 -3.30 13.29
N LEU A 95 11.64 -2.00 13.37
CA LEU A 95 11.49 -1.28 14.64
C LEU A 95 10.18 -1.66 15.35
N GLU A 96 10.08 -1.37 16.66
CA GLU A 96 8.90 -1.67 17.50
C GLU A 96 7.60 -1.02 16.99
N ILE A 97 7.71 0.07 16.21
CA ILE A 97 6.56 0.73 15.59
C ILE A 97 5.72 -0.20 14.69
N ARG A 98 6.32 -1.26 14.13
CA ARG A 98 5.62 -2.27 13.32
C ARG A 98 4.54 -3.04 14.08
N LYS A 99 4.60 -3.05 15.42
CA LYS A 99 3.62 -3.72 16.29
C LYS A 99 2.45 -2.80 16.65
N ARG A 100 2.46 -1.55 16.19
CA ARG A 100 1.42 -0.55 16.48
C ARG A 100 0.40 -0.49 15.37
N ILE A 101 -0.85 -0.22 15.74
CA ILE A 101 -1.95 0.03 14.80
C ILE A 101 -1.84 1.47 14.29
N LEU A 102 -1.77 1.64 12.96
CA LEU A 102 -1.90 2.94 12.31
C LEU A 102 -3.38 3.29 12.16
N LEU A 103 -3.83 4.35 12.82
CA LEU A 103 -5.21 4.84 12.75
C LEU A 103 -5.27 6.16 11.95
N LEU A 104 -6.05 6.18 10.88
CA LEU A 104 -6.34 7.39 10.11
C LEU A 104 -7.62 8.04 10.67
N LEU A 105 -7.46 9.11 11.46
CA LEU A 105 -8.56 9.85 12.07
C LEU A 105 -8.71 11.24 11.43
N GLY A 106 -9.96 11.70 11.27
CA GLY A 106 -10.25 13.04 10.76
C GLY A 106 -11.71 13.20 10.33
N PRO A 107 -12.15 14.43 9.99
CA PRO A 107 -13.52 14.71 9.58
C PRO A 107 -13.98 13.86 8.38
N PRO A 108 -15.29 13.63 8.18
CA PRO A 108 -15.80 13.03 6.95
C PRO A 108 -15.26 13.73 5.71
N ALA A 109 -15.08 12.98 4.61
CA ALA A 109 -14.55 13.48 3.34
C ALA A 109 -13.09 14.03 3.35
N SER A 110 -12.31 13.82 4.41
CA SER A 110 -10.89 14.25 4.48
C SER A 110 -9.90 13.37 3.68
N GLY A 111 -10.36 12.61 2.69
CA GLY A 111 -9.50 11.80 1.81
C GLY A 111 -8.85 10.54 2.42
N LYS A 112 -9.17 10.14 3.66
CA LYS A 112 -8.55 8.98 4.34
C LYS A 112 -8.66 7.68 3.55
N SER A 113 -9.87 7.35 3.09
CA SER A 113 -10.09 6.14 2.29
C SER A 113 -9.36 6.24 0.95
N SER A 114 -9.35 7.42 0.33
CA SER A 114 -8.63 7.68 -0.92
C SER A 114 -7.13 7.43 -0.78
N VAL A 115 -6.51 7.85 0.33
CA VAL A 115 -5.09 7.56 0.61
C VAL A 115 -4.84 6.05 0.69
N VAL A 116 -5.70 5.31 1.40
CA VAL A 116 -5.57 3.84 1.50
C VAL A 116 -5.76 3.17 0.15
N THR A 117 -6.73 3.64 -0.65
CA THR A 117 -6.98 3.14 -2.00
C THR A 117 -5.80 3.39 -2.93
N LEU A 118 -5.08 4.50 -2.79
CA LEU A 118 -3.90 4.78 -3.62
C LEU A 118 -2.68 3.95 -3.23
N ILE A 119 -2.61 3.47 -1.98
CA ILE A 119 -1.52 2.62 -1.51
C ILE A 119 -1.75 1.15 -1.89
N LYS A 120 -3.01 0.75 -2.09
CA LYS A 120 -3.41 -0.61 -2.46
C LYS A 120 -3.13 -0.88 -3.93
#